data_AF-A0A8X6TWG9-F1
#
_entry.id   AF-A0A8X6TWG9-F1
#
_cell.length_a   1.000
_cell.length_b   1.000
_cell.length_c   1.000
_cell.angle_alpha   90.00
_cell.angle_beta   90.00
_cell.angle_gamma   90.00
#
_symmetry.space_group_name_H-M   'P 1'
#
loop_
_entity.id
_entity.type
_entity.pdbx_description
1 polymer ?
#
loop_
_entity_poly.entity_id
_entity_poly.type
_entity_poly.pdbx_seq_one_letter_code
_entity_poly.pdbx_strand_id
1 'polypeptide(L)'
;MHSNLRFSPERGTLFNDWFTIPFPRANRRIKPVKNRTFEVFTEDEIVEAASENDRDLFKRFRKLKERRNAEIIRKKNASWIILKGFILILCIFCFLYQSSKFCILYFSYPTTLSLAVTRPKVIIKPAFTFCSGYGVSRTYFCTEYPNLCMKPINLTQFCEKYDFNCRGDNSKLMIPKFGDKIYLETEELEALHHILHSSVPSQNKGNPWSFNVTNESHMKTNLIYFKRIGLRLMCFSSNLHFNDNAEPDNWKLSSSQRETRKFIDHFILKMQANESILYMELPVVFFSVHSPFIQDNPFIVQNELKLGHRYEVYVRLEEEHLLPHPYPTNCTDYDELWRKNNKTGPRSQEACQEKCSNSFEEQCWKYASAQNVLKNNGTCS
;
A
#
# COMPACT_ATOMS: atom_id res chain seq x y z
N MET A 1 -2.32 -3.61 1.12
CA MET A 1 -1.56 -4.87 0.90
C MET A 1 -1.46 -5.11 -0.60
N HIS A 2 -0.32 -4.78 -1.21
CA HIS A 2 -0.04 -5.21 -2.57
C HIS A 2 0.81 -6.49 -2.50
N SER A 3 0.28 -7.62 -2.93
CA SER A 3 1.01 -8.88 -2.95
C SER A 3 1.87 -8.94 -4.21
N ASN A 4 3.16 -8.66 -4.07
CA ASN A 4 4.14 -9.02 -5.11
C ASN A 4 4.39 -10.53 -5.05
N LEU A 5 3.58 -11.30 -5.79
CA LEU A 5 3.79 -12.73 -5.98
C LEU A 5 5.00 -12.94 -6.89
N ARG A 6 6.16 -13.20 -6.28
CA ARG A 6 7.34 -13.62 -7.02
C ARG A 6 7.30 -15.14 -7.17
N PHE A 7 6.80 -15.61 -8.32
CA PHE A 7 7.05 -16.97 -8.78
C PHE A 7 8.53 -17.08 -9.12
N SER A 8 9.34 -17.53 -8.17
CA SER A 8 10.75 -17.76 -8.42
C SER A 8 10.93 -19.20 -8.90
N PRO A 9 11.31 -19.44 -10.17
CA PRO A 9 12.31 -20.47 -10.40
C PRO A 9 13.61 -20.00 -9.73
N GLU A 10 14.27 -20.90 -9.00
CA GLU A 10 15.42 -20.58 -8.14
C GLU A 10 16.55 -19.86 -8.89
N ARG A 11 17.04 -18.73 -8.32
CA ARG A 11 18.47 -18.43 -8.09
C ARG A 11 18.64 -17.06 -7.41
N GLY A 12 19.31 -17.03 -6.27
CA GLY A 12 19.55 -15.82 -5.47
C GLY A 12 20.95 -15.24 -5.63
N THR A 13 21.13 -14.00 -5.16
CA THR A 13 22.35 -13.49 -4.50
C THR A 13 22.06 -12.14 -3.84
N LEU A 14 22.59 -11.95 -2.63
CA LEU A 14 22.55 -10.75 -1.79
C LEU A 14 23.73 -9.83 -2.12
N PHE A 15 23.54 -8.51 -2.00
CA PHE A 15 24.61 -7.51 -1.97
C PHE A 15 24.33 -6.51 -0.84
N ASN A 16 25.30 -6.32 0.05
CA ASN A 16 25.41 -5.26 1.05
C ASN A 16 26.83 -4.72 0.98
N ASP A 17 27.01 -3.39 1.06
CA ASP A 17 28.17 -2.66 1.63
C ASP A 17 27.87 -1.15 1.56
N TRP A 18 27.62 -0.44 2.67
CA TRP A 18 28.55 0.23 3.62
C TRP A 18 29.37 1.39 3.03
N PHE A 19 29.14 2.62 3.55
CA PHE A 19 30.12 3.72 3.61
C PHE A 19 29.91 4.59 4.85
N THR A 20 30.97 4.78 5.63
CA THR A 20 31.10 5.81 6.68
C THR A 20 32.34 6.66 6.37
N ILE A 21 32.23 7.98 6.51
CA ILE A 21 33.30 8.96 6.27
C ILE A 21 33.62 9.69 7.59
N PRO A 22 34.90 9.83 7.99
CA PRO A 22 35.26 10.61 9.19
C PRO A 22 35.68 12.07 8.85
N PHE A 23 35.35 12.99 9.76
CA PHE A 23 35.77 14.40 9.73
C PHE A 23 37.05 14.66 10.57
N PRO A 24 37.95 15.58 10.17
CA PRO A 24 39.14 15.93 10.94
C PRO A 24 38.91 17.12 11.90
N ARG A 25 39.46 17.03 13.12
CA ARG A 25 39.57 18.14 14.08
C ARG A 25 40.91 18.87 13.91
N ALA A 26 40.87 20.18 13.68
CA ALA A 26 42.06 21.04 13.69
C ALA A 26 42.21 21.73 15.06
N ASN A 27 43.38 21.60 15.66
CA ASN A 27 43.75 22.17 16.96
C ASN A 27 44.89 23.19 16.74
N ARG A 28 44.66 24.49 16.96
CA ARG A 28 45.72 25.53 16.90
C ARG A 28 46.00 26.10 18.30
N ARG A 29 47.23 25.86 18.79
CA ARG A 29 47.81 26.55 19.95
C ARG A 29 48.43 27.87 19.53
N ILE A 30 48.09 28.95 20.22
CA ILE A 30 48.73 30.26 20.10
C ILE A 30 49.81 30.37 21.20
N LYS A 31 51.02 30.83 20.84
CA LYS A 31 52.14 31.06 21.77
C LYS A 31 52.07 32.48 22.37
N PRO A 32 52.49 32.68 23.64
CA PRO A 32 52.52 34.00 24.26
C PRO A 32 53.76 34.81 23.86
N VAL A 33 53.57 36.12 23.67
CA VAL A 33 54.61 37.11 23.37
C VAL A 33 55.22 37.65 24.67
N LYS A 34 56.55 37.76 24.72
CA LYS A 34 57.34 38.30 25.85
C LYS A 34 57.13 39.81 26.01
N ASN A 35 56.82 40.24 27.24
CA ASN A 35 56.77 41.65 27.61
C ASN A 35 58.19 42.24 27.81
N ARG A 36 58.40 43.44 27.25
CA ARG A 36 59.52 44.33 27.60
C ARG A 36 59.11 45.20 28.79
N THR A 37 59.95 45.25 29.81
CA THR A 37 59.89 46.20 30.91
C THR A 37 60.49 47.53 30.45
N PHE A 38 59.68 48.58 30.42
CA PHE A 38 60.14 49.97 30.35
C PHE A 38 60.07 50.55 31.77
N GLU A 39 61.16 51.17 32.22
CA GLU A 39 61.15 52.02 33.41
C GLU A 39 60.34 53.28 33.09
N VAL A 40 59.23 53.44 33.79
CA VAL A 40 58.33 54.60 33.68
C VAL A 40 58.70 55.55 34.81
N PHE A 41 59.32 56.68 34.45
CA PHE A 41 59.49 57.80 35.37
C PHE A 41 58.11 58.30 35.80
N THR A 42 57.90 58.43 37.11
CA THR A 42 56.63 58.87 37.70
C THR A 42 56.44 60.37 37.50
N GLU A 43 55.26 60.78 37.02
CA GLU A 43 54.90 62.20 36.75
C GLU A 43 55.22 63.14 37.92
N ASP A 44 55.27 62.63 39.15
CA ASP A 44 55.51 63.42 40.35
C ASP A 44 56.98 63.86 40.51
N GLU A 45 57.96 63.13 39.95
CA GLU A 45 59.38 63.51 39.99
C GLU A 45 59.72 64.69 39.06
N ILE A 46 58.95 64.88 37.98
CA ILE A 46 59.17 65.96 37.01
C ILE A 46 58.56 67.29 37.50
N VAL A 47 57.53 67.23 38.35
CA VAL A 47 56.78 68.41 38.83
C VAL A 47 57.54 69.18 39.92
N GLU A 48 58.42 68.51 40.67
CA GLU A 48 59.14 69.11 41.79
C GLU A 48 60.34 70.00 41.36
N ALA A 49 60.82 69.84 40.12
CA ALA A 49 61.91 70.64 39.54
C ALA A 49 61.44 71.91 38.80
N ALA A 50 60.14 72.17 38.72
CA ALA A 50 59.56 73.24 37.90
C ALA A 50 59.37 74.56 38.67
N SER A 51 59.55 75.69 37.98
CA SER A 51 59.40 77.04 38.53
C SER A 51 57.96 77.29 39.02
N GLU A 52 57.77 78.24 39.95
CA GLU A 52 56.45 78.52 40.56
C GLU A 52 55.38 78.92 39.53
N ASN A 53 55.79 79.54 38.42
CA ASN A 53 54.89 79.89 37.31
C ASN A 53 54.48 78.67 36.46
N ASP A 54 55.37 77.67 36.33
CA ASP A 54 55.09 76.43 35.60
C ASP A 54 54.15 75.51 36.39
N ARG A 55 54.16 75.59 37.73
CA ARG A 55 53.24 74.81 38.58
C ARG A 55 51.76 75.17 38.36
N ASP A 56 51.41 76.45 38.17
CA ASP A 56 50.02 76.83 37.83
C ASP A 56 49.63 76.32 36.43
N LEU A 57 50.56 76.39 35.48
CA LEU A 57 50.37 75.88 34.13
C LEU A 57 50.14 74.36 34.13
N PHE A 58 50.94 73.59 34.88
CA PHE A 58 50.77 72.14 35.06
C PHE A 58 49.43 71.79 35.73
N LYS A 59 48.98 72.56 36.74
CA LYS A 59 47.65 72.38 37.34
C LYS A 59 46.53 72.60 36.34
N ARG A 60 46.63 73.61 35.46
CA ARG A 60 45.66 73.84 34.37
C ARG A 60 45.68 72.71 33.34
N PHE A 61 46.86 72.20 32.96
CA PHE A 61 46.98 71.05 32.06
C PHE A 61 46.41 69.77 32.66
N ARG A 62 46.63 69.48 33.95
CA ARG A 62 46.05 68.33 34.65
C ARG A 62 44.52 68.40 34.66
N LYS A 63 43.96 69.58 34.97
CA LYS A 63 42.50 69.83 34.95
C LYS A 63 41.88 69.69 33.55
N LEU A 64 42.59 70.11 32.50
CA LEU A 64 42.16 69.92 31.10
C LEU A 64 42.27 68.45 30.65
N LYS A 65 43.34 67.74 31.05
CA LYS A 65 43.55 66.30 30.79
C LYS A 65 42.46 65.47 31.46
N GLU A 66 42.11 65.78 32.71
CA GLU A 66 41.00 65.14 33.43
C GLU A 66 39.64 65.38 32.76
N ARG A 67 39.35 66.61 32.31
CA ARG A 67 38.11 66.92 31.57
C ARG A 67 38.02 66.16 30.24
N ARG A 68 39.11 66.13 29.45
CA ARG A 68 39.17 65.33 28.21
C ARG A 68 39.02 63.84 28.49
N ASN A 69 39.66 63.32 29.53
CA ASN A 69 39.56 61.91 29.88
C ASN A 69 38.14 61.54 30.34
N ALA A 70 37.48 62.37 31.13
CA ALA A 70 36.09 62.17 31.52
C ALA A 70 35.14 62.18 30.31
N GLU A 71 35.35 63.09 29.34
CA GLU A 71 34.60 63.10 28.09
C GLU A 71 34.88 61.87 27.21
N ILE A 72 36.13 61.43 27.11
CA ILE A 72 36.51 60.21 26.37
C ILE A 72 35.88 58.98 27.03
N ILE A 73 35.92 58.87 28.36
CA ILE A 73 35.29 57.78 29.12
C ILE A 73 33.78 57.82 28.92
N ARG A 74 33.14 58.99 28.97
CA ARG A 74 31.70 59.15 28.75
C ARG A 74 31.28 58.79 27.31
N LYS A 75 32.06 59.20 26.30
CA LYS A 75 31.83 58.82 24.89
C LYS A 75 32.06 57.34 24.64
N LYS A 76 33.11 56.74 25.24
CA LYS A 76 33.37 55.30 25.17
C LYS A 76 32.26 54.49 25.83
N ASN A 77 31.70 54.97 26.94
CA ASN A 77 30.56 54.31 27.58
C ASN A 77 29.30 54.40 26.70
N ALA A 78 29.04 55.54 26.06
CA ALA A 78 27.89 55.70 25.16
C ALA A 78 27.98 54.79 23.92
N SER A 79 29.14 54.75 23.24
CA SER A 79 29.31 53.88 22.07
C SER A 79 29.23 52.40 22.42
N TRP A 80 29.75 52.00 23.59
CA TRP A 80 29.67 50.63 24.08
C TRP A 80 28.23 50.21 24.39
N ILE A 81 27.41 51.11 24.96
CA ILE A 81 25.98 50.86 25.20
C ILE A 81 25.24 50.68 23.86
N ILE A 82 25.51 51.52 22.86
CA ILE A 82 24.90 51.42 21.53
C ILE A 82 25.28 50.10 20.85
N LEU A 83 26.55 49.72 20.89
CA LEU A 83 27.03 48.45 20.33
C LEU A 83 26.35 47.24 21.01
N LYS A 84 26.25 47.26 22.35
CA LYS A 84 25.53 46.22 23.10
C LYS A 84 24.05 46.15 22.72
N GLY A 85 23.41 47.31 22.54
CA GLY A 85 22.02 47.39 22.08
C GLY A 85 21.85 46.78 20.69
N PHE A 86 22.73 47.12 19.74
CA PHE A 86 22.70 46.56 18.39
C PHE A 86 22.92 45.04 18.37
N ILE A 87 23.91 44.55 19.13
CA ILE A 87 24.15 43.11 19.26
C ILE A 87 22.93 42.42 19.85
N LEU A 88 22.31 42.98 20.90
CA LEU A 88 21.10 42.42 21.50
C LEU A 88 19.94 42.36 20.50
N ILE A 89 19.69 43.43 19.75
CA ILE A 89 18.64 43.46 18.71
C ILE A 89 18.92 42.41 17.63
N LEU A 90 20.16 42.28 17.15
CA LEU A 90 20.55 41.27 16.17
C LEU A 90 20.32 39.86 16.71
N CYS A 91 20.70 39.59 17.97
CA CYS A 91 20.45 38.31 18.62
C CYS A 91 18.95 38.00 18.72
N ILE A 92 18.12 38.97 19.12
CA ILE A 92 16.67 38.82 19.18
C ILE A 92 16.10 38.53 17.78
N PHE A 93 16.55 39.24 16.75
CA PHE A 93 16.11 39.02 15.37
C PHE A 93 16.46 37.61 14.88
N CYS A 94 17.71 37.14 15.07
CA CYS A 94 18.11 35.79 14.72
C CYS A 94 17.32 34.73 15.48
N PHE A 95 17.07 34.95 16.78
CA PHE A 95 16.25 34.06 17.60
C PHE A 95 14.81 33.96 17.08
N LEU A 96 14.17 35.09 16.79
CA LEU A 96 12.81 35.12 16.24
C LEU A 96 12.75 34.47 14.85
N TYR A 97 13.76 34.67 14.00
CA TYR A 97 13.85 34.03 12.69
C TYR A 97 13.95 32.50 12.81
N GLN A 98 14.86 31.99 13.64
CA GLN A 98 15.01 30.55 13.86
C GLN A 98 13.75 29.95 14.49
N SER A 99 13.14 30.64 15.45
CA SER A 99 11.89 30.23 16.08
C SER A 99 10.74 30.18 15.06
N SER A 100 10.61 31.20 14.19
CA SER A 100 9.61 31.22 13.13
C SER A 100 9.80 30.07 12.14
N LYS A 101 11.05 29.78 11.72
CA LYS A 101 11.35 28.63 10.86
C LYS A 101 11.02 27.31 11.53
N PHE A 102 11.31 27.16 12.80
CA PHE A 102 10.94 25.97 13.57
C PHE A 102 9.42 25.84 13.68
N CYS A 103 8.70 26.92 13.95
CA CYS A 103 7.23 26.93 13.97
C CYS A 103 6.64 26.52 12.61
N ILE A 104 7.16 27.07 11.50
CA ILE A 104 6.71 26.69 10.15
C ILE A 104 6.95 25.20 9.91
N LEU A 105 8.14 24.68 10.25
CA LEU A 105 8.45 23.26 10.11
C LEU A 105 7.51 22.41 10.98
N TYR A 106 7.30 22.79 12.23
CA TYR A 106 6.41 22.09 13.16
C TYR A 106 4.97 22.05 12.64
N PHE A 107 4.42 23.18 12.20
CA PHE A 107 3.05 23.26 11.67
C PHE A 107 2.90 22.76 10.22
N SER A 108 4.00 22.44 9.54
CA SER A 108 3.95 21.75 8.23
C SER A 108 3.72 20.24 8.36
N TYR A 109 3.77 19.70 9.59
CA TYR A 109 3.57 18.28 9.90
C TYR A 109 4.36 17.33 8.96
N PRO A 110 5.67 17.51 8.79
CA PRO A 110 6.46 16.67 7.91
C PRO A 110 6.50 15.24 8.44
N THR A 111 6.42 14.26 7.54
CA THR A 111 6.47 12.84 7.88
C THR A 111 7.72 12.19 7.33
N THR A 112 8.18 11.11 7.97
CA THR A 112 9.29 10.28 7.48
C THR A 112 8.83 8.84 7.41
N LEU A 113 9.29 8.10 6.41
CA LEU A 113 8.96 6.68 6.25
C LEU A 113 9.97 5.83 7.04
N SER A 114 9.48 5.00 7.96
CA SER A 114 10.28 4.00 8.65
C SER A 114 9.92 2.62 8.14
N LEU A 115 10.90 1.90 7.58
CA LEU A 115 10.73 0.54 7.10
C LEU A 115 11.28 -0.43 8.16
N ALA A 116 10.42 -1.32 8.65
CA ALA A 116 10.80 -2.36 9.59
C ALA A 116 10.39 -3.74 9.05
N VAL A 117 11.32 -4.70 9.14
CA VAL A 117 11.02 -6.10 8.83
C VAL A 117 10.89 -6.84 10.15
N THR A 118 9.68 -7.25 10.49
CA THR A 118 9.37 -7.95 11.74
C THR A 118 9.01 -9.41 11.47
N ARG A 119 9.09 -10.25 12.50
CA ARG A 119 8.63 -11.65 12.48
C ARG A 119 7.56 -11.83 13.56
N PRO A 120 6.34 -11.34 13.32
CA PRO A 120 5.27 -11.42 14.30
C PRO A 120 4.94 -12.89 14.64
N LYS A 121 4.62 -13.14 15.91
CA LYS A 121 4.19 -14.47 16.38
C LYS A 121 2.79 -14.85 15.91
N VAL A 122 1.97 -13.84 15.61
CA VAL A 122 0.60 -14.01 15.14
C VAL A 122 0.42 -13.06 13.97
N ILE A 123 -0.09 -13.58 12.86
CA ILE A 123 -0.44 -12.79 11.69
C ILE A 123 -1.89 -13.02 11.31
N ILE A 124 -2.52 -11.99 10.76
CA ILE A 124 -3.83 -12.15 10.13
C ILE A 124 -3.61 -13.01 8.88
N LYS A 125 -4.37 -14.09 8.76
CA LYS A 125 -4.31 -14.97 7.61
C LYS A 125 -4.82 -14.20 6.37
N PRO A 126 -4.14 -14.29 5.21
CA PRO A 126 -4.65 -13.65 4.00
C PRO A 126 -5.93 -14.35 3.51
N ALA A 127 -6.63 -13.71 2.59
CA ALA A 127 -7.63 -14.39 1.77
C ALA A 127 -6.98 -15.01 0.54
N PHE A 128 -7.46 -16.19 0.17
CA PHE A 128 -7.05 -16.91 -1.05
C PHE A 128 -8.26 -17.04 -1.95
N THR A 129 -8.21 -16.42 -3.14
CA THR A 129 -9.32 -16.45 -4.10
C THR A 129 -8.93 -17.26 -5.33
N PHE A 130 -9.82 -18.18 -5.70
CA PHE A 130 -9.70 -19.04 -6.88
C PHE A 130 -10.90 -18.79 -7.81
N CYS A 131 -10.63 -18.49 -9.08
CA CYS A 131 -11.64 -18.29 -10.10
C CYS A 131 -11.46 -19.29 -11.24
N SER A 132 -12.57 -19.81 -11.75
CA SER A 132 -12.58 -20.52 -13.01
C SER A 132 -12.44 -19.58 -14.17
N GLY A 133 -11.63 -19.93 -15.18
CA GLY A 133 -11.66 -19.20 -16.45
C GLY A 133 -13.00 -19.26 -17.18
N TYR A 134 -13.82 -20.28 -16.90
CA TYR A 134 -14.99 -20.60 -17.75
C TYR A 134 -16.34 -20.58 -17.01
N GLY A 135 -16.33 -20.47 -15.68
CA GLY A 135 -17.49 -20.18 -14.81
C GLY A 135 -18.64 -21.20 -14.73
N VAL A 136 -18.95 -21.89 -15.83
CA VAL A 136 -20.17 -22.70 -16.01
C VAL A 136 -19.80 -24.05 -16.62
N SER A 137 -20.48 -25.12 -16.18
CA SER A 137 -20.34 -26.46 -16.77
C SER A 137 -20.97 -26.50 -18.15
N ARG A 138 -20.27 -27.12 -19.10
CA ARG A 138 -20.76 -27.40 -20.44
C ARG A 138 -22.05 -28.22 -20.42
N THR A 139 -22.09 -29.30 -19.63
CA THR A 139 -23.27 -30.16 -19.53
C THR A 139 -24.47 -29.38 -19.00
N TYR A 140 -24.26 -28.53 -17.99
CA TYR A 140 -25.31 -27.67 -17.46
C TYR A 140 -25.79 -26.65 -18.50
N PHE A 141 -24.87 -25.95 -19.16
CA PHE A 141 -25.18 -24.98 -20.22
C PHE A 141 -26.03 -25.62 -21.33
N CYS A 142 -25.61 -26.77 -21.85
CA CYS A 142 -26.32 -27.45 -22.94
C CYS A 142 -27.64 -28.12 -22.52
N THR A 143 -27.84 -28.34 -21.22
CA THR A 143 -29.13 -28.80 -20.70
C THR A 143 -30.15 -27.67 -20.68
N GLU A 144 -29.72 -26.47 -20.29
CA GLU A 144 -30.58 -25.29 -20.21
C GLU A 144 -30.82 -24.65 -21.59
N TYR A 145 -29.80 -24.63 -22.45
CA TYR A 145 -29.84 -24.03 -23.79
C TYR A 145 -29.46 -25.04 -24.88
N PRO A 146 -30.26 -26.11 -25.11
CA PRO A 146 -29.92 -27.14 -26.07
C PRO A 146 -29.84 -26.61 -27.52
N ASN A 147 -30.58 -25.55 -27.84
CA ASN A 147 -30.55 -24.87 -29.15
C ASN A 147 -29.21 -24.18 -29.42
N LEU A 148 -28.45 -23.80 -28.38
CA LEU A 148 -27.12 -23.18 -28.48
C LEU A 148 -25.99 -24.20 -28.44
N CYS A 149 -26.32 -25.49 -28.41
CA CYS A 149 -25.35 -26.57 -28.45
C CYS A 149 -25.49 -27.43 -29.71
N MET A 150 -24.42 -28.14 -30.04
CA MET A 150 -24.37 -29.09 -31.14
C MET A 150 -23.55 -30.31 -30.76
N LYS A 151 -23.81 -31.44 -31.43
CA LYS A 151 -22.95 -32.61 -31.37
C LYS A 151 -21.78 -32.42 -32.35
N PRO A 152 -20.54 -32.77 -31.99
CA PRO A 152 -19.43 -32.73 -32.94
C PRO A 152 -19.74 -33.57 -34.19
N ILE A 153 -19.50 -33.02 -35.38
CA ILE A 153 -19.78 -33.69 -36.67
C ILE A 153 -19.01 -35.01 -36.76
N ASN A 154 -17.74 -35.00 -36.38
CA ASN A 154 -16.89 -36.17 -36.29
C ASN A 154 -16.37 -36.31 -34.85
N LEU A 155 -17.01 -37.17 -34.07
CA LEU A 155 -16.68 -37.37 -32.66
C LEU A 155 -15.24 -37.87 -32.48
N THR A 156 -14.78 -38.80 -33.32
CA THR A 156 -13.42 -39.36 -33.23
C THR A 156 -12.37 -38.28 -33.44
N GLN A 157 -12.48 -37.51 -34.53
CA GLN A 157 -11.54 -36.42 -34.83
C GLN A 157 -11.58 -35.31 -33.77
N PHE A 158 -12.77 -35.00 -33.25
CA PHE A 158 -12.92 -34.04 -32.16
C PHE A 158 -12.17 -34.50 -30.90
N CYS A 159 -12.33 -35.76 -30.52
CA CYS A 159 -11.68 -36.34 -29.35
C CYS A 159 -10.17 -36.56 -29.52
N GLU A 160 -9.69 -36.78 -30.74
CA GLU A 160 -8.24 -36.80 -31.03
C GLU A 160 -7.61 -35.42 -30.82
N LYS A 161 -8.34 -34.35 -31.17
CA LYS A 161 -7.85 -32.97 -31.01
C LYS A 161 -8.02 -32.44 -29.58
N TYR A 162 -9.13 -32.78 -28.92
CA TYR A 162 -9.52 -32.27 -27.61
C TYR A 162 -9.79 -33.43 -26.64
N ASP A 163 -8.76 -34.22 -26.37
CA ASP A 163 -8.82 -35.46 -25.58
C ASP A 163 -9.46 -35.25 -24.20
N PHE A 164 -9.19 -34.11 -23.55
CA PHE A 164 -9.69 -33.77 -22.23
C PHE A 164 -11.20 -33.58 -22.19
N ASN A 165 -11.84 -33.18 -23.30
CA ASN A 165 -13.30 -33.03 -23.40
C ASN A 165 -14.04 -34.37 -23.56
N CYS A 166 -13.32 -35.42 -23.93
CA CYS A 166 -13.86 -36.73 -24.28
C CYS A 166 -13.54 -37.82 -23.24
N ARG A 167 -13.18 -37.43 -22.02
CA ARG A 167 -13.00 -38.37 -20.91
C ARG A 167 -14.38 -38.78 -20.36
N GLY A 168 -14.74 -40.05 -20.55
CA GLY A 168 -15.98 -40.65 -20.06
C GLY A 168 -16.92 -41.14 -21.17
N ASP A 169 -18.22 -41.15 -20.87
CA ASP A 169 -19.25 -41.51 -21.86
C ASP A 169 -19.52 -40.33 -22.80
N ASN A 170 -19.06 -40.47 -24.04
CA ASN A 170 -19.18 -39.43 -25.08
C ASN A 170 -20.47 -39.53 -25.90
N SER A 171 -21.36 -40.48 -25.60
CA SER A 171 -22.59 -40.70 -26.38
C SER A 171 -23.52 -39.47 -26.39
N LYS A 172 -23.53 -38.74 -25.26
CA LYS A 172 -24.31 -37.52 -25.00
C LYS A 172 -23.48 -36.23 -25.09
N LEU A 173 -22.29 -36.30 -25.67
CA LEU A 173 -21.41 -35.15 -25.78
C LEU A 173 -22.06 -34.04 -26.62
N MET A 174 -22.33 -32.90 -25.98
CA MET A 174 -22.79 -31.66 -26.60
C MET A 174 -21.76 -30.57 -26.33
N ILE A 175 -21.48 -29.75 -27.33
CA ILE A 175 -20.58 -28.59 -27.23
C ILE A 175 -21.34 -27.31 -27.57
N PRO A 176 -21.04 -26.18 -26.92
CA PRO A 176 -21.62 -24.89 -27.29
C PRO A 176 -21.19 -24.51 -28.71
N LYS A 177 -22.12 -23.95 -29.50
CA LYS A 177 -21.87 -23.56 -30.90
C LYS A 177 -20.79 -22.49 -31.04
N PHE A 178 -20.55 -21.69 -30.01
CA PHE A 178 -19.54 -20.63 -29.97
C PHE A 178 -18.17 -21.06 -29.46
N GLY A 179 -17.96 -22.33 -29.11
CA GLY A 179 -16.70 -22.72 -28.47
C GLY A 179 -15.45 -22.55 -29.35
N ASP A 180 -15.63 -22.24 -30.65
CA ASP A 180 -14.57 -21.84 -31.60
C ASP A 180 -14.46 -20.32 -31.82
N LYS A 181 -15.43 -19.52 -31.37
CA LYS A 181 -15.48 -18.07 -31.58
C LYS A 181 -14.82 -17.33 -30.41
N ILE A 182 -14.07 -16.28 -30.74
CA ILE A 182 -13.49 -15.34 -29.77
C ILE A 182 -14.56 -14.38 -29.22
N TYR A 183 -15.61 -14.14 -30.01
CA TYR A 183 -16.70 -13.21 -29.69
C TYR A 183 -18.03 -13.98 -29.65
N LEU A 184 -18.76 -13.81 -28.55
CA LEU A 184 -20.11 -14.34 -28.38
C LEU A 184 -21.11 -13.46 -29.14
N GLU A 185 -22.07 -14.08 -29.80
CA GLU A 185 -23.25 -13.36 -30.31
C GLU A 185 -24.14 -12.91 -29.14
N THR A 186 -24.99 -11.91 -29.35
CA THR A 186 -25.83 -11.31 -28.30
C THR A 186 -26.67 -12.36 -27.57
N GLU A 187 -27.29 -13.30 -28.30
CA GLU A 187 -28.11 -14.38 -27.71
C GLU A 187 -27.27 -15.32 -26.82
N GLU A 188 -26.05 -15.66 -27.25
CA GLU A 188 -25.15 -16.55 -26.51
C GLU A 188 -24.63 -15.88 -25.23
N LEU A 189 -24.30 -14.59 -25.32
CA LEU A 189 -23.89 -13.78 -24.19
C LEU A 189 -25.04 -13.61 -23.19
N GLU A 190 -26.26 -13.38 -23.66
CA GLU A 190 -27.46 -13.27 -22.83
C GLU A 190 -27.77 -14.60 -22.11
N ALA A 191 -27.66 -15.73 -22.79
CA ALA A 191 -27.83 -17.06 -22.18
C ALA A 191 -26.78 -17.32 -21.09
N LEU A 192 -25.52 -17.00 -21.36
CA LEU A 192 -24.44 -17.16 -20.40
C LEU A 192 -24.60 -16.21 -19.19
N HIS A 193 -25.01 -14.96 -19.45
CA HIS A 193 -25.33 -13.98 -18.41
C HIS A 193 -26.51 -14.47 -17.55
N HIS A 194 -27.57 -15.00 -18.18
CA HIS A 194 -28.71 -15.56 -17.47
C HIS A 194 -28.31 -16.70 -16.54
N ILE A 195 -27.46 -17.63 -16.99
CA ILE A 195 -26.92 -18.70 -16.13
C ILE A 195 -26.14 -18.12 -14.96
N LEU A 196 -25.16 -17.24 -15.24
CA LEU A 196 -24.29 -16.69 -14.20
C LEU A 196 -25.05 -15.90 -13.14
N HIS A 197 -26.14 -15.22 -13.52
CA HIS A 197 -27.01 -14.49 -12.60
C HIS A 197 -28.04 -15.35 -11.88
N SER A 198 -28.59 -16.37 -12.53
CA SER A 198 -29.59 -17.29 -11.94
C SER A 198 -28.97 -18.38 -11.06
N SER A 199 -27.67 -18.62 -11.22
CA SER A 199 -26.86 -19.51 -10.38
C SER A 199 -26.69 -18.93 -8.97
N VAL A 200 -27.75 -18.97 -8.18
CA VAL A 200 -27.67 -18.65 -6.75
C VAL A 200 -26.65 -19.61 -6.11
N PRO A 201 -25.70 -19.11 -5.28
CA PRO A 201 -24.66 -19.93 -4.66
C PRO A 201 -25.14 -21.12 -3.82
N SER A 202 -26.45 -21.23 -3.54
CA SER A 202 -27.02 -22.21 -2.61
C SER A 202 -27.29 -23.59 -3.22
N GLN A 203 -27.26 -23.74 -4.55
CA GLN A 203 -27.41 -25.04 -5.19
C GLN A 203 -26.19 -25.30 -6.08
N ASN A 204 -25.31 -26.23 -5.67
CA ASN A 204 -24.16 -26.73 -6.44
C ASN A 204 -24.51 -27.33 -7.83
N LYS A 205 -25.73 -27.14 -8.33
CA LYS A 205 -26.17 -27.61 -9.64
C LYS A 205 -25.44 -26.81 -10.71
N GLY A 206 -24.58 -27.49 -11.47
CA GLY A 206 -23.93 -26.93 -12.66
C GLY A 206 -22.58 -26.26 -12.42
N ASN A 207 -22.03 -26.31 -11.20
CA ASN A 207 -20.65 -25.89 -10.99
C ASN A 207 -19.70 -27.06 -11.32
N PRO A 208 -18.77 -26.93 -12.31
CA PRO A 208 -17.83 -28.00 -12.65
C PRO A 208 -16.73 -28.21 -11.60
N TRP A 209 -16.86 -27.55 -10.45
CA TRP A 209 -15.88 -27.51 -9.39
C TRP A 209 -16.35 -28.37 -8.23
N SER A 210 -15.44 -29.23 -7.78
CA SER A 210 -15.47 -29.72 -6.41
C SER A 210 -14.17 -29.29 -5.76
N PHE A 211 -14.26 -28.47 -4.71
CA PHE A 211 -13.10 -28.21 -3.88
C PHE A 211 -13.06 -29.32 -2.86
N ASN A 212 -11.96 -30.09 -2.84
CA ASN A 212 -11.66 -30.89 -1.68
C ASN A 212 -10.65 -30.09 -0.85
N VAL A 213 -11.18 -29.14 -0.08
CA VAL A 213 -10.36 -28.39 0.87
C VAL A 213 -10.22 -29.27 2.10
N THR A 214 -9.02 -29.38 2.65
CA THR A 214 -8.87 -30.10 3.93
C THR A 214 -9.72 -29.48 5.07
N ASN A 215 -10.24 -28.26 4.86
CA ASN A 215 -11.29 -27.60 5.65
C ASN A 215 -12.35 -26.96 4.72
N GLU A 216 -13.26 -27.75 4.17
CA GLU A 216 -14.33 -27.30 3.25
C GLU A 216 -15.29 -26.26 3.88
N SER A 217 -15.38 -26.16 5.20
CA SER A 217 -16.41 -25.37 5.91
C SER A 217 -16.29 -23.84 5.84
N HIS A 218 -15.31 -23.27 5.12
CA HIS A 218 -15.03 -21.82 5.18
C HIS A 218 -14.81 -21.13 3.84
N MET A 219 -14.99 -21.80 2.69
CA MET A 219 -14.94 -21.10 1.40
C MET A 219 -16.23 -20.33 1.15
N LYS A 220 -16.08 -19.05 0.80
CA LYS A 220 -17.19 -18.17 0.39
C LYS A 220 -17.19 -18.04 -1.12
N THR A 221 -18.38 -18.09 -1.70
CA THR A 221 -18.57 -17.86 -3.12
C THR A 221 -18.77 -16.36 -3.38
N ASN A 222 -18.02 -15.80 -4.31
CA ASN A 222 -18.13 -14.41 -4.74
C ASN A 222 -18.24 -14.34 -6.27
N LEU A 223 -18.94 -13.32 -6.76
CA LEU A 223 -19.01 -13.03 -8.19
C LEU A 223 -17.98 -11.94 -8.50
N ILE A 224 -17.03 -12.23 -9.39
CA ILE A 224 -15.97 -11.29 -9.79
C ILE A 224 -16.16 -10.94 -11.26
N TYR A 225 -16.15 -9.64 -11.57
CA TYR A 225 -16.30 -9.15 -12.93
C TYR A 225 -15.03 -9.41 -13.77
N PHE A 226 -15.18 -10.20 -14.83
CA PHE A 226 -14.13 -10.48 -15.79
C PHE A 226 -14.27 -9.57 -17.01
N LYS A 227 -13.56 -8.44 -16.96
CA LYS A 227 -13.62 -7.35 -17.96
C LYS A 227 -13.40 -7.82 -19.40
N ARG A 228 -12.58 -8.86 -19.63
CA ARG A 228 -12.26 -9.35 -20.99
C ARG A 228 -13.49 -9.85 -21.74
N ILE A 229 -14.42 -10.48 -21.03
CA ILE A 229 -15.63 -11.08 -21.61
C ILE A 229 -16.91 -10.37 -21.15
N GLY A 230 -16.79 -9.37 -20.25
CA GLY A 230 -17.92 -8.62 -19.74
C GLY A 230 -18.85 -9.41 -18.81
N LEU A 231 -18.38 -10.50 -18.21
CA LEU A 231 -19.19 -11.41 -17.39
C LEU A 231 -18.72 -11.45 -15.95
N ARG A 232 -19.65 -11.69 -15.02
CA ARG A 232 -19.33 -11.97 -13.62
C ARG A 232 -19.14 -13.47 -13.44
N LEU A 233 -17.92 -13.89 -13.12
CA LEU A 233 -17.57 -15.28 -12.93
C LEU A 233 -17.61 -15.65 -11.45
N MET A 234 -18.02 -16.89 -11.19
CA MET A 234 -18.05 -17.44 -9.85
C MET A 234 -16.63 -17.78 -9.39
N CYS A 235 -16.28 -17.28 -8.22
CA CYS A 235 -14.99 -17.48 -7.58
C CYS A 235 -15.19 -17.91 -6.13
N PHE A 236 -14.17 -18.57 -5.59
CA PHE A 236 -14.18 -19.14 -4.25
C PHE A 236 -13.04 -18.54 -3.45
N SER A 237 -13.39 -17.97 -2.31
CA SER A 237 -12.44 -17.29 -1.44
C SER A 237 -12.41 -17.93 -0.06
N SER A 238 -11.22 -18.34 0.38
CA SER A 238 -10.99 -18.74 1.78
C SER A 238 -10.66 -17.51 2.61
N ASN A 239 -11.21 -17.43 3.83
CA ASN A 239 -10.96 -16.35 4.80
C ASN A 239 -11.25 -14.93 4.25
N LEU A 240 -12.26 -14.79 3.38
CA LEU A 240 -12.74 -13.48 2.94
C LEU A 240 -13.75 -12.90 3.94
N HIS A 241 -13.55 -11.65 4.34
CA HIS A 241 -14.37 -10.90 5.31
C HIS A 241 -14.79 -9.54 4.76
N PHE A 242 -15.05 -9.45 3.45
CA PHE A 242 -15.47 -8.23 2.77
C PHE A 242 -16.87 -7.72 3.20
N ASN A 243 -17.81 -8.66 3.36
CA ASN A 243 -19.19 -8.40 3.78
C ASN A 243 -19.57 -9.12 5.09
N ASP A 244 -18.59 -9.63 5.82
CA ASP A 244 -18.82 -10.38 7.06
C ASP A 244 -18.55 -9.49 8.27
N ASN A 245 -19.32 -9.70 9.33
CA ASN A 245 -19.10 -9.09 10.63
C ASN A 245 -18.14 -9.94 11.49
N ALA A 246 -17.78 -11.13 11.02
CA ALA A 246 -16.77 -11.99 11.62
C ALA A 246 -15.36 -11.37 11.54
N GLU A 247 -14.50 -11.79 12.48
CA GLU A 247 -13.09 -11.45 12.46
C GLU A 247 -12.32 -12.45 11.57
N PRO A 248 -11.24 -12.01 10.90
CA PRO A 248 -10.44 -12.90 10.09
C PRO A 248 -9.69 -13.92 10.95
N ASP A 249 -9.40 -15.07 10.33
CA ASP A 249 -8.60 -16.10 10.96
C ASP A 249 -7.19 -15.56 11.24
N ASN A 250 -6.67 -15.91 12.42
CA ASN A 250 -5.30 -15.60 12.82
C ASN A 250 -4.42 -16.85 12.71
N TRP A 251 -3.23 -16.69 12.13
CA TRP A 251 -2.23 -17.75 12.08
C TRP A 251 -1.13 -17.50 13.11
N LYS A 252 -0.96 -18.43 14.04
CA LYS A 252 0.10 -18.41 15.05
C LYS A 252 1.35 -19.11 14.52
N LEU A 253 2.45 -18.36 14.38
CA LEU A 253 3.79 -18.90 14.15
C LEU A 253 4.33 -19.45 15.48
N SER A 254 4.44 -20.77 15.62
CA SER A 254 5.06 -21.35 16.82
C SER A 254 6.57 -21.13 16.81
N SER A 255 7.12 -20.67 17.94
CA SER A 255 8.56 -20.45 18.11
C SER A 255 9.40 -21.74 18.10
N SER A 256 8.80 -22.91 18.35
CA SER A 256 9.48 -24.21 18.31
C SER A 256 9.55 -24.84 16.91
N GLN A 257 8.94 -24.24 15.89
CA GLN A 257 8.75 -24.82 14.55
C GLN A 257 9.90 -24.51 13.57
N ARG A 258 11.16 -24.57 14.01
CA ARG A 258 12.31 -24.36 13.11
C ARG A 258 12.52 -25.48 12.08
N GLU A 259 11.83 -26.63 12.18
CA GLU A 259 12.18 -27.82 11.39
C GLU A 259 11.12 -28.37 10.42
N THR A 260 9.86 -27.91 10.44
CA THR A 260 8.85 -28.41 9.48
C THR A 260 8.25 -27.27 8.68
N ARG A 261 8.32 -27.35 7.33
CA ARG A 261 7.67 -26.46 6.37
C ARG A 261 6.15 -26.45 6.61
N LYS A 262 5.69 -25.63 7.55
CA LYS A 262 4.27 -25.54 7.88
C LYS A 262 3.61 -24.58 6.90
N PHE A 263 2.74 -25.14 6.06
CA PHE A 263 1.93 -24.37 5.12
C PHE A 263 0.88 -23.53 5.86
N ILE A 264 0.62 -22.32 5.38
CA ILE A 264 -0.50 -21.47 5.88
C ILE A 264 -1.83 -22.20 5.63
N ASP A 265 -1.94 -22.72 4.41
CA ASP A 265 -3.04 -23.52 3.90
C ASP A 265 -2.53 -24.50 2.85
N HIS A 266 -3.34 -25.53 2.60
CA HIS A 266 -3.14 -26.47 1.51
C HIS A 266 -4.48 -26.70 0.81
N PHE A 267 -4.50 -26.47 -0.51
CA PHE A 267 -5.70 -26.59 -1.33
C PHE A 267 -5.51 -27.70 -2.36
N ILE A 268 -6.49 -28.60 -2.48
CA ILE A 268 -6.57 -29.58 -3.56
C ILE A 268 -7.76 -29.21 -4.44
N LEU A 269 -7.44 -28.65 -5.62
CA LEU A 269 -8.45 -28.22 -6.59
C LEU A 269 -8.78 -29.38 -7.52
N LYS A 270 -10.04 -29.85 -7.52
CA LYS A 270 -10.54 -30.85 -8.47
C LYS A 270 -11.43 -30.15 -9.49
N MET A 271 -10.85 -29.91 -10.67
CA MET A 271 -11.58 -29.34 -11.80
C MET A 271 -11.94 -30.44 -12.81
N GLN A 272 -13.20 -30.49 -13.20
CA GLN A 272 -13.67 -31.38 -14.26
C GLN A 272 -13.33 -30.76 -15.61
N ALA A 273 -12.15 -31.07 -16.13
CA ALA A 273 -11.68 -30.47 -17.38
C ALA A 273 -12.60 -30.73 -18.58
N ASN A 274 -13.29 -31.88 -18.57
CA ASN A 274 -14.28 -32.25 -19.58
C ASN A 274 -15.54 -31.37 -19.55
N GLU A 275 -15.79 -30.64 -18.47
CA GLU A 275 -16.94 -29.75 -18.31
C GLU A 275 -16.66 -28.29 -18.71
N SER A 276 -15.49 -27.99 -19.30
CA SER A 276 -15.21 -26.65 -19.84
C SER A 276 -16.16 -26.30 -20.99
N ILE A 277 -16.74 -25.09 -20.95
CA ILE A 277 -17.54 -24.52 -22.04
C ILE A 277 -16.66 -24.22 -23.27
N LEU A 278 -15.44 -23.72 -23.04
CA LEU A 278 -14.48 -23.49 -24.11
C LEU A 278 -13.65 -24.77 -24.28
N TYR A 279 -13.97 -25.54 -25.31
CA TYR A 279 -13.32 -26.82 -25.60
C TYR A 279 -11.96 -26.66 -26.30
N MET A 280 -11.61 -25.46 -26.77
CA MET A 280 -10.32 -25.21 -27.42
C MET A 280 -9.19 -24.90 -26.44
N GLU A 281 -9.53 -24.45 -25.23
CA GLU A 281 -8.54 -24.02 -24.24
C GLU A 281 -8.48 -25.00 -23.08
N LEU A 282 -7.27 -25.26 -22.60
CA LEU A 282 -7.09 -26.03 -21.38
C LEU A 282 -7.67 -25.22 -20.22
N PRO A 283 -8.45 -25.85 -19.34
CA PRO A 283 -9.08 -25.12 -18.27
C PRO A 283 -8.01 -24.62 -17.29
N VAL A 284 -8.03 -23.31 -17.04
CA VAL A 284 -7.11 -22.62 -16.13
C VAL A 284 -7.84 -22.14 -14.88
N VAL A 285 -7.11 -22.11 -13.77
CA VAL A 285 -7.58 -21.51 -12.52
C VAL A 285 -6.82 -20.21 -12.29
N PHE A 286 -7.54 -19.10 -12.17
CA PHE A 286 -6.94 -17.84 -11.76
C PHE A 286 -6.88 -17.79 -10.24
N PHE A 287 -5.77 -17.33 -9.71
CA PHE A 287 -5.48 -17.33 -8.28
C PHE A 287 -5.00 -15.96 -7.80
N SER A 288 -5.44 -15.54 -6.61
CA SER A 288 -4.85 -14.39 -5.95
C SER A 288 -4.79 -14.54 -4.43
N VAL A 289 -3.83 -13.81 -3.84
CA VAL A 289 -3.61 -13.70 -2.39
C VAL A 289 -3.75 -12.24 -2.03
N HIS A 290 -4.65 -11.92 -1.11
CA HIS A 290 -4.95 -10.53 -0.76
C HIS A 290 -5.36 -10.38 0.71
N SER A 291 -5.56 -9.13 1.14
CA SER A 291 -6.11 -8.85 2.46
C SER A 291 -7.51 -9.48 2.60
N PRO A 292 -7.86 -10.04 3.77
CA PRO A 292 -9.19 -10.60 3.99
C PRO A 292 -10.32 -9.57 3.89
N PHE A 293 -10.00 -8.28 3.92
CA PHE A 293 -10.99 -7.20 3.93
C PHE A 293 -11.35 -6.66 2.56
N ILE A 294 -10.64 -7.07 1.51
CA ILE A 294 -10.87 -6.61 0.13
C ILE A 294 -11.23 -7.80 -0.74
N GLN A 295 -12.10 -7.61 -1.73
CA GLN A 295 -12.28 -8.59 -2.78
C GLN A 295 -11.33 -8.23 -3.92
N ASP A 296 -10.41 -9.14 -4.20
CA ASP A 296 -9.44 -8.96 -5.29
C ASP A 296 -9.96 -9.64 -6.56
N ASN A 297 -9.47 -9.20 -7.71
CA ASN A 297 -9.84 -9.74 -9.02
C ASN A 297 -8.66 -10.55 -9.62
N PRO A 298 -8.66 -11.89 -9.48
CA PRO A 298 -7.57 -12.73 -9.99
C PRO A 298 -7.31 -12.61 -11.50
N PHE A 299 -8.30 -12.18 -12.28
CA PHE A 299 -8.17 -12.02 -13.73
C PHE A 299 -7.27 -10.84 -14.12
N ILE A 300 -7.09 -9.85 -13.22
CA ILE A 300 -6.21 -8.69 -13.46
C ILE A 300 -4.76 -9.05 -13.15
N VAL A 301 -4.53 -9.78 -12.06
CA VAL A 301 -3.18 -10.12 -11.58
C VAL A 301 -2.56 -11.29 -12.37
N GLN A 302 -3.34 -12.00 -13.18
CA GLN A 302 -2.91 -13.04 -14.13
C GLN A 302 -2.06 -14.17 -13.53
N ASN A 303 -2.33 -14.59 -12.28
CA ASN A 303 -1.69 -15.80 -11.75
C ASN A 303 -2.51 -17.03 -12.16
N GLU A 304 -2.14 -17.63 -13.28
CA GLU A 304 -2.78 -18.83 -13.81
C GLU A 304 -2.15 -20.11 -13.24
N LEU A 305 -2.98 -20.96 -12.64
CA LEU A 305 -2.61 -22.30 -12.22
C LEU A 305 -3.04 -23.29 -13.30
N LYS A 306 -2.06 -24.06 -13.80
CA LYS A 306 -2.27 -25.13 -14.76
C LYS A 306 -2.64 -26.42 -14.05
N LEU A 307 -3.48 -27.21 -14.71
CA LEU A 307 -3.87 -28.52 -14.21
C LEU A 307 -2.71 -29.50 -14.12
N GLY A 308 -2.77 -30.41 -13.15
CA GLY A 308 -1.78 -31.47 -12.95
C GLY A 308 -0.46 -31.02 -12.31
N HIS A 309 -0.35 -29.74 -11.92
CA HIS A 309 0.82 -29.20 -11.27
C HIS A 309 0.61 -28.98 -9.76
N ARG A 310 1.71 -29.08 -9.00
CA ARG A 310 1.77 -28.68 -7.60
C ARG A 310 2.48 -27.33 -7.51
N TYR A 311 1.83 -26.38 -6.82
CA TYR A 311 2.35 -25.02 -6.64
C TYR A 311 2.73 -24.79 -5.18
N GLU A 312 3.88 -24.16 -4.94
CA GLU A 312 4.27 -23.62 -3.65
C GLU A 312 4.26 -22.10 -3.74
N VAL A 313 3.40 -21.46 -2.95
CA VAL A 313 3.23 -20.00 -2.97
C VAL A 313 3.82 -19.43 -1.67
N TYR A 314 4.83 -18.57 -1.82
CA TYR A 314 5.46 -17.87 -0.72
C TYR A 314 4.85 -16.48 -0.56
N VAL A 315 4.28 -16.20 0.60
CA VAL A 315 3.58 -14.95 0.89
C VAL A 315 4.43 -14.07 1.79
N ARG A 316 4.65 -12.82 1.38
CA ARG A 316 5.19 -11.75 2.23
C ARG A 316 4.06 -10.80 2.58
N LEU A 317 3.89 -10.55 3.88
CA LEU A 317 2.91 -9.59 4.37
C LEU A 317 3.56 -8.20 4.40
N GLU A 318 2.79 -7.21 3.95
CA GLU A 318 3.16 -5.81 3.95
C GLU A 318 2.05 -5.01 4.64
N GLU A 319 2.43 -4.26 5.67
CA GLU A 319 1.54 -3.43 6.48
C GLU A 319 2.04 -1.99 6.42
N GLU A 320 1.10 -1.06 6.28
CA GLU A 320 1.39 0.37 6.23
C GLU A 320 0.66 1.06 7.40
N HIS A 321 1.42 1.77 8.23
CA HIS A 321 0.88 2.55 9.34
C HIS A 321 0.94 4.02 8.97
N LEU A 322 -0.23 4.59 8.69
CA LEU A 322 -0.37 6.00 8.36
C LEU A 322 -0.66 6.81 9.64
N LEU A 323 -0.21 8.07 9.66
CA LEU A 323 -0.50 8.96 10.78
C LEU A 323 -1.92 9.54 10.64
N PRO A 324 -2.65 9.78 11.74
CA PRO A 324 -3.95 10.45 11.68
C PRO A 324 -3.80 11.94 11.34
N HIS A 325 -4.90 12.64 11.09
CA HIS A 325 -4.91 14.10 11.00
C HIS A 325 -4.24 14.72 12.24
N PRO A 326 -3.39 15.78 12.12
CA PRO A 326 -3.21 16.70 10.99
C PRO A 326 -2.15 16.32 9.95
N TYR A 327 -1.53 15.14 10.05
CA TYR A 327 -0.53 14.73 9.08
C TYR A 327 -1.15 14.51 7.68
N PRO A 328 -0.44 14.83 6.59
CA PRO A 328 -0.96 14.75 5.21
C PRO A 328 -0.97 13.32 4.65
N THR A 329 -1.31 12.34 5.49
CA THR A 329 -1.33 10.91 5.18
C THR A 329 -2.73 10.40 4.83
N ASN A 330 -3.78 11.24 4.99
CA ASN A 330 -5.18 10.91 4.72
C ASN A 330 -5.63 9.57 5.36
N CYS A 331 -5.14 9.29 6.57
CA CYS A 331 -5.44 8.05 7.27
C CYS A 331 -6.88 8.05 7.79
N THR A 332 -7.60 6.97 7.51
CA THR A 332 -8.89 6.66 8.13
C THR A 332 -8.77 5.33 8.87
N ASP A 333 -9.07 5.31 10.17
CA ASP A 333 -9.12 4.06 10.94
C ASP A 333 -10.45 3.34 10.67
N TYR A 334 -10.45 2.54 9.61
CA TYR A 334 -11.62 1.76 9.21
C TYR A 334 -12.01 0.71 10.24
N ASP A 335 -11.05 0.17 11.02
CA ASP A 335 -11.34 -0.81 12.06
C ASP A 335 -12.04 -0.18 13.26
N GLU A 336 -11.67 1.05 13.64
CA GLU A 336 -12.38 1.83 14.66
C GLU A 336 -13.79 2.19 14.20
N LEU A 337 -13.94 2.69 12.96
CA LEU A 337 -15.26 3.01 12.39
C LEU A 337 -16.16 1.78 12.32
N TRP A 338 -15.64 0.64 11.88
CA TRP A 338 -16.37 -0.62 11.82
C TRP A 338 -16.82 -1.07 13.22
N ARG A 339 -15.94 -1.01 14.22
CA ARG A 339 -16.29 -1.31 15.63
C ARG A 339 -17.38 -0.37 16.16
N LYS A 340 -17.27 0.93 15.90
CA LYS A 340 -18.25 1.96 16.31
C LYS A 340 -19.62 1.76 15.66
N ASN A 341 -19.65 1.24 14.44
CA ASN A 341 -20.87 0.96 13.69
C ASN A 341 -21.40 -0.47 13.93
N ASN A 342 -21.26 -1.02 15.13
CA ASN A 342 -21.70 -2.38 15.48
C ASN A 342 -21.18 -3.46 14.52
N LYS A 343 -19.90 -3.37 14.15
CA LYS A 343 -19.23 -4.28 13.20
C LYS A 343 -19.87 -4.28 11.81
N THR A 344 -20.31 -3.11 11.34
CA THR A 344 -20.83 -2.93 9.98
C THR A 344 -20.02 -1.88 9.20
N GLY A 345 -20.01 -2.02 7.86
CA GLY A 345 -19.28 -1.11 6.97
C GLY A 345 -17.98 -1.69 6.39
N PRO A 346 -17.24 -0.92 5.58
CA PRO A 346 -15.96 -1.34 5.02
C PRO A 346 -14.84 -1.29 6.06
N ARG A 347 -13.89 -2.24 5.96
CA ARG A 347 -12.70 -2.33 6.83
C ARG A 347 -11.41 -1.87 6.15
N SER A 348 -11.51 -1.37 4.92
CA SER A 348 -10.42 -0.71 4.20
C SER A 348 -10.96 0.32 3.22
N GLN A 349 -10.06 1.15 2.68
CA GLN A 349 -10.40 2.13 1.66
C GLN A 349 -10.85 1.48 0.35
N GLU A 350 -10.17 0.44 -0.09
CA GLU A 350 -10.50 -0.31 -1.30
C GLU A 350 -11.86 -0.98 -1.15
N ALA A 351 -12.15 -1.55 0.03
CA ALA A 351 -13.45 -2.14 0.31
C ALA A 351 -14.57 -1.08 0.29
N CYS A 352 -14.28 0.15 0.73
CA CYS A 352 -15.20 1.28 0.63
C CYS A 352 -15.47 1.66 -0.83
N GLN A 353 -14.41 1.78 -1.63
CA GLN A 353 -14.49 2.10 -3.06
C GLN A 353 -15.26 1.03 -3.84
N GLU A 354 -14.99 -0.24 -3.56
CA GLU A 354 -15.67 -1.37 -4.21
C GLU A 354 -17.16 -1.41 -3.83
N LYS A 355 -17.51 -1.21 -2.55
CA LYS A 355 -18.92 -1.09 -2.14
C LYS A 355 -19.62 0.09 -2.80
N CYS A 356 -18.93 1.22 -2.96
CA CYS A 356 -19.46 2.38 -3.67
C CYS A 356 -19.72 2.06 -5.14
N SER A 357 -18.74 1.45 -5.83
CA SER A 357 -18.87 1.03 -7.23
C SER A 357 -20.02 0.04 -7.42
N ASN A 358 -20.11 -0.98 -6.56
CA ASN A 358 -21.18 -1.97 -6.61
C ASN A 358 -22.56 -1.33 -6.38
N SER A 359 -22.67 -0.42 -5.40
CA SER A 359 -23.93 0.30 -5.13
C SER A 359 -24.34 1.17 -6.32
N PHE A 360 -23.38 1.84 -6.96
CA PHE A 360 -23.61 2.63 -8.16
C PHE A 360 -24.08 1.75 -9.33
N GLU A 361 -23.41 0.64 -9.60
CA GLU A 361 -23.80 -0.32 -10.64
C GLU A 361 -25.20 -0.89 -10.42
N GLU A 362 -25.55 -1.24 -9.18
CA GLU A 362 -26.90 -1.72 -8.86
C GLU A 362 -27.98 -0.67 -9.11
N GLN A 363 -27.71 0.59 -8.77
CA GLN A 363 -28.62 1.69 -9.06
C GLN A 363 -28.76 1.89 -10.57
N CYS A 364 -27.65 1.94 -11.30
CA CYS A 364 -27.63 2.03 -12.76
C CYS A 364 -28.43 0.91 -13.42
N TRP A 365 -28.28 -0.33 -12.97
CA TRP A 365 -29.06 -1.46 -13.48
C TRP A 365 -30.55 -1.35 -13.20
N LYS A 366 -30.95 -0.85 -12.02
CA LYS A 366 -32.36 -0.57 -11.71
C LYS A 366 -32.93 0.52 -12.62
N TYR A 367 -32.15 1.56 -12.92
CA TYR A 367 -32.56 2.61 -13.85
C TYR A 367 -32.65 2.12 -15.30
N ALA A 368 -31.64 1.38 -15.78
CA ALA A 368 -31.63 0.83 -17.13
C ALA A 368 -32.77 -0.18 -17.35
N SER A 369 -33.05 -1.04 -16.37
CA SER A 369 -34.18 -1.97 -16.46
C SER A 369 -35.53 -1.24 -16.45
N ALA A 370 -35.68 -0.16 -15.67
CA ALA A 370 -36.87 0.70 -15.71
C ALA A 370 -37.01 1.48 -17.03
N GLN A 371 -35.91 1.89 -17.67
CA GLN A 371 -35.93 2.58 -18.97
C GLN A 371 -36.10 1.63 -20.17
N ASN A 372 -35.70 0.36 -20.07
CA ASN A 372 -36.05 -0.62 -21.09
C ASN A 372 -37.56 -0.93 -21.14
N VAL A 373 -38.31 -0.65 -20.06
CA VAL A 373 -39.79 -0.57 -20.08
C VAL A 373 -40.28 0.68 -20.82
N LEU A 374 -39.45 1.73 -20.89
CA LEU A 374 -39.74 3.04 -21.47
C LEU A 374 -38.78 3.35 -22.63
N LYS A 375 -38.78 2.53 -23.69
CA LYS A 375 -38.09 2.73 -24.99
C LYS A 375 -37.32 4.06 -25.12
N ASN A 376 -36.10 4.17 -24.61
CA ASN A 376 -35.07 5.11 -25.08
C ASN A 376 -33.72 4.89 -24.37
N ASN A 377 -32.65 4.99 -25.17
CA ASN A 377 -31.24 4.70 -24.88
C ASN A 377 -30.59 5.62 -23.81
N GLY A 378 -30.92 5.45 -22.54
CA GLY A 378 -30.12 6.02 -21.45
C GLY A 378 -28.91 5.15 -21.15
N THR A 379 -27.72 5.53 -21.63
CA THR A 379 -26.46 4.90 -21.20
C THR A 379 -26.03 5.48 -19.86
N CYS A 380 -25.90 4.64 -18.83
CA CYS A 380 -25.25 5.01 -17.57
C CYS A 380 -23.75 5.22 -17.86
N SER A 381 -23.34 6.50 -17.96
CA SER A 381 -21.99 6.90 -18.33
C SER A 381 -21.41 7.81 -17.26
#